data_AF-A0A9Q4L1H5-F1
#
_entry.id   AF-A0A9Q4L1H5-F1
#
_cell.length_a   1.000
_cell.length_b   1.000
_cell.length_c   1.000
_cell.angle_alpha   90.00
_cell.angle_beta   90.00
_cell.angle_gamma   90.00
#
_symmetry.space_group_name_H-M   'P 1'
#
loop_
_entity.id
_entity.type
_entity.pdbx_description
1 polymer ?
#
loop_
_entity_poly.entity_id
_entity_poly.type
_entity_poly.pdbx_seq_one_letter_code
_entity_poly.pdbx_strand_id
1 'polypeptide(L)'
;MNVDIGNALASVASPGVSRESLERLDEQVAAAHERIEAGMANEEHGYEALNLPQRTDPDEIRAAVEPVADADALITVGIGGSSLGAATIANALESDTETVFLDNVDPEWVSSHLERLPLQKTAINVVSRSGTTAETLANFLVVREAFEDAGVDWTERTIVTTGEAGPLRDLANRHDLPSLKVPDGVPGRFSALSAVGMVAAAVCGHDLEALLAGAAAERETLSGSLFDCPAYAYGATTYALDERGAGINAVMPYAESLETSAEWFAQLWAESLGKDDLGQTPVRALGVTDQHSQLQLYRAGPRDKLVTFVTTQEGTDRSIPATDVEDLAYLGDATLGELLEAEFEATEASLAAAGRPNVRVELERVDEYELGGLLYGMEAACVLAGELYGVNTFEQPAVEWAKNATRGLLGGGEFEEAEAVADKTELRIER
;
A
#
# COMPACT_ATOMS: atom_id res chain seq x y z
N MET A 1 -15.86 -1.31 1.43
CA MET A 1 -15.46 -0.86 2.78
C MET A 1 -16.51 0.11 3.36
N ASN A 2 -16.63 0.22 4.68
CA ASN A 2 -17.44 1.25 5.35
C ASN A 2 -16.54 2.30 6.00
N VAL A 3 -17.00 3.56 6.08
CA VAL A 3 -16.22 4.66 6.68
C VAL A 3 -17.05 5.44 7.70
N ASP A 4 -16.53 5.57 8.92
CA ASP A 4 -17.10 6.38 10.00
C ASP A 4 -16.20 7.58 10.31
N ILE A 5 -16.71 8.79 10.01
CA ILE A 5 -16.02 10.07 10.22
C ILE A 5 -16.55 10.82 11.46
N GLY A 6 -17.38 10.20 12.30
CA GLY A 6 -18.06 10.87 13.42
C GLY A 6 -17.10 11.54 14.40
N ASN A 7 -15.97 10.89 14.70
CA ASN A 7 -14.95 11.41 15.60
C ASN A 7 -14.02 12.47 14.96
N ALA A 8 -14.09 12.65 13.65
CA ALA A 8 -13.41 13.75 12.94
C ALA A 8 -14.21 15.06 12.99
N LEU A 9 -15.48 15.02 13.43
CA LEU A 9 -16.33 16.20 13.47
C LEU A 9 -15.88 17.20 14.55
N ALA A 10 -16.09 18.49 14.28
CA ALA A 10 -15.74 19.60 15.19
C ALA A 10 -16.52 19.57 16.52
N SER A 11 -17.58 18.76 16.63
CA SER A 11 -18.29 18.51 17.90
C SER A 11 -17.54 17.55 18.83
N VAL A 12 -16.57 16.79 18.30
CA VAL A 12 -15.78 15.80 19.04
C VAL A 12 -14.32 16.23 19.13
N ALA A 13 -13.72 16.64 18.01
CA ALA A 13 -12.27 16.85 17.91
C ALA A 13 -11.85 18.30 17.60
N SER A 14 -10.58 18.61 17.94
CA SER A 14 -9.89 19.84 17.56
C SER A 14 -8.43 19.54 17.16
N PRO A 15 -8.02 19.74 15.90
CA PRO A 15 -8.86 20.17 14.78
C PRO A 15 -9.99 19.17 14.49
N GLY A 16 -11.07 19.67 13.90
CA GLY A 16 -12.24 18.89 13.52
C GLY A 16 -13.04 19.61 12.44
N VAL A 17 -13.86 18.87 11.69
CA VAL A 17 -14.61 19.39 10.55
C VAL A 17 -16.07 19.62 10.94
N SER A 18 -16.61 20.83 10.75
CA SER A 18 -18.03 21.07 11.02
C SER A 18 -18.92 20.46 9.92
N ARG A 19 -20.17 20.11 10.25
CA ARG A 19 -21.14 19.64 9.24
C ARG A 19 -21.32 20.63 8.09
N GLU A 20 -21.41 21.93 8.38
CA GLU A 20 -21.45 22.99 7.36
C GLU A 20 -20.17 23.03 6.50
N SER A 21 -19.01 22.67 7.06
CA SER A 21 -17.79 22.56 6.26
C SER A 21 -17.81 21.34 5.36
N LEU A 22 -18.37 20.21 5.82
CA LEU A 22 -18.57 19.03 4.99
C LEU A 22 -19.57 19.30 3.86
N GLU A 23 -20.69 19.97 4.14
CA GLU A 23 -21.68 20.36 3.12
C GLU A 23 -21.06 21.26 2.03
N ARG A 24 -20.22 22.22 2.41
CA ARG A 24 -19.49 23.06 1.42
C ARG A 24 -18.40 22.30 0.68
N LEU A 25 -17.77 21.33 1.34
CA LEU A 25 -16.76 20.48 0.70
C LEU A 25 -17.41 19.53 -0.29
N ASP A 26 -18.64 19.09 -0.04
CA ASP A 26 -19.42 18.21 -0.92
C ASP A 26 -19.64 18.83 -2.31
N GLU A 27 -19.82 20.14 -2.40
CA GLU A 27 -19.89 20.86 -3.68
C GLU A 27 -18.57 20.72 -4.49
N GLN A 28 -17.42 20.71 -3.80
CA GLN A 28 -16.11 20.51 -4.43
C GLN A 28 -15.89 19.04 -4.79
N VAL A 29 -16.37 18.11 -3.96
CA VAL A 29 -16.36 16.68 -4.24
C VAL A 29 -17.17 16.37 -5.49
N ALA A 30 -18.35 16.97 -5.67
CA ALA A 30 -19.15 16.82 -6.89
C ALA A 30 -18.36 17.26 -8.14
N ALA A 31 -17.70 18.43 -8.08
CA ALA A 31 -16.90 18.94 -9.18
C ALA A 31 -15.65 18.08 -9.45
N ALA A 32 -15.01 17.54 -8.40
CA ALA A 32 -13.89 16.62 -8.52
C ALA A 32 -14.33 15.28 -9.13
N HIS A 33 -15.47 14.75 -8.69
CA HIS A 33 -16.05 13.54 -9.23
C HIS A 33 -16.32 13.64 -10.74
N GLU A 34 -16.89 14.75 -11.22
CA GLU A 34 -17.08 14.97 -12.67
C GLU A 34 -15.75 14.89 -13.45
N ARG A 35 -14.65 15.41 -12.87
CA ARG A 35 -13.31 15.32 -13.49
C ARG A 35 -12.74 13.91 -13.43
N ILE A 36 -12.92 13.21 -12.31
CA ILE A 36 -12.52 11.81 -12.14
C ILE A 36 -13.24 10.92 -13.15
N GLU A 37 -14.57 11.04 -13.26
CA GLU A 37 -15.36 10.29 -14.23
C GLU A 37 -14.94 10.59 -15.68
N ALA A 38 -14.72 11.86 -16.01
CA ALA A 38 -14.23 12.23 -17.34
C ALA A 38 -12.84 11.64 -17.62
N GLY A 39 -11.93 11.72 -16.65
CA GLY A 39 -10.58 11.16 -16.75
C GLY A 39 -10.61 9.64 -16.94
N MET A 40 -11.46 8.92 -16.18
CA MET A 40 -11.68 7.49 -16.34
C MET A 40 -12.27 7.16 -17.72
N ALA A 41 -13.24 7.94 -18.21
CA ALA A 41 -13.87 7.71 -19.51
C ALA A 41 -12.92 7.98 -20.70
N ASN A 42 -11.98 8.90 -20.52
CA ASN A 42 -10.98 9.29 -21.51
C ASN A 42 -9.68 8.49 -21.43
N GLU A 43 -9.58 7.53 -20.49
CA GLU A 43 -8.36 6.74 -20.23
C GLU A 43 -7.14 7.65 -19.94
N GLU A 44 -7.38 8.74 -19.21
CA GLU A 44 -6.36 9.72 -18.86
C GLU A 44 -5.34 9.14 -17.87
N HIS A 45 -4.09 9.61 -17.97
CA HIS A 45 -3.01 9.18 -17.08
C HIS A 45 -3.41 9.39 -15.61
N GLY A 46 -3.25 8.35 -14.81
CA GLY A 46 -3.63 8.33 -13.40
C GLY A 46 -5.04 7.81 -13.18
N TYR A 47 -6.03 8.46 -13.80
CA TYR A 47 -7.43 8.07 -13.70
C TYR A 47 -7.70 6.65 -14.22
N GLU A 48 -6.92 6.17 -15.19
CA GLU A 48 -7.03 4.79 -15.68
C GLU A 48 -6.79 3.74 -14.58
N ALA A 49 -6.12 4.10 -13.48
CA ALA A 49 -5.99 3.20 -12.33
C ALA A 49 -7.36 2.77 -11.77
N LEU A 50 -8.33 3.70 -11.74
CA LEU A 50 -9.67 3.44 -11.26
C LEU A 50 -10.52 2.59 -12.22
N ASN A 51 -10.00 2.26 -13.41
CA ASN A 51 -10.59 1.30 -14.33
C ASN A 51 -10.01 -0.11 -14.18
N LEU A 52 -8.91 -0.32 -13.43
CA LEU A 52 -8.24 -1.62 -13.27
C LEU A 52 -9.18 -2.80 -12.95
N PRO A 53 -10.22 -2.67 -12.08
CA PRO A 53 -11.14 -3.78 -11.80
C PRO A 53 -11.83 -4.36 -13.06
N GLN A 54 -11.91 -3.57 -14.14
CA GLN A 54 -12.51 -3.96 -15.41
C GLN A 54 -11.48 -4.24 -16.51
N ARG A 55 -10.21 -3.86 -16.29
CA ARG A 55 -9.13 -3.94 -17.30
C ARG A 55 -8.17 -5.08 -17.05
N THR A 56 -8.00 -5.50 -15.81
CA THR A 56 -7.09 -6.58 -15.44
C THR A 56 -7.69 -7.93 -15.84
N ASP A 57 -6.92 -8.71 -16.60
CA ASP A 57 -7.31 -10.05 -17.04
C ASP A 57 -6.69 -11.12 -16.10
N PRO A 58 -7.50 -11.75 -15.23
CA PRO A 58 -6.98 -12.77 -14.32
C PRO A 58 -6.59 -14.07 -15.05
N ASP A 59 -7.15 -14.36 -16.23
CA ASP A 59 -6.77 -15.53 -17.03
C ASP A 59 -5.37 -15.36 -17.61
N GLU A 60 -5.02 -14.14 -18.07
CA GLU A 60 -3.67 -13.82 -18.55
C GLU A 60 -2.62 -14.00 -17.45
N ILE A 61 -2.93 -13.54 -16.23
CA ILE A 61 -2.05 -13.67 -15.07
C ILE A 61 -1.86 -15.16 -14.71
N ARG A 62 -2.94 -15.93 -14.63
CA ARG A 62 -2.85 -17.38 -14.32
C ARG A 62 -2.05 -18.13 -15.38
N ALA A 63 -2.23 -17.81 -16.66
CA ALA A 63 -1.43 -18.41 -17.73
C ALA A 63 0.07 -18.10 -17.61
N ALA A 64 0.44 -16.89 -17.16
CA ALA A 64 1.83 -16.51 -16.94
C ALA A 64 2.46 -17.19 -15.71
N VAL A 65 1.65 -17.48 -14.68
CA VAL A 65 2.09 -18.13 -13.42
C VAL A 65 2.15 -19.66 -13.52
N GLU A 66 1.39 -20.28 -14.42
CA GLU A 66 1.33 -21.75 -14.58
C GLU A 66 2.70 -22.48 -14.55
N PRO A 67 3.77 -21.98 -15.21
CA PRO A 67 5.09 -22.65 -15.17
C PRO A 67 5.72 -22.78 -13.78
N VAL A 68 5.27 -21.98 -12.81
CA VAL A 68 5.78 -21.97 -11.44
C VAL A 68 4.71 -22.27 -10.39
N ALA A 69 3.55 -22.81 -10.80
CA ALA A 69 2.46 -23.15 -9.91
C ALA A 69 2.83 -24.20 -8.84
N ASP A 70 3.97 -24.89 -8.99
CA ASP A 70 4.52 -25.85 -8.02
C ASP A 70 5.48 -25.24 -6.97
N ALA A 71 5.55 -23.91 -6.91
CA ALA A 71 6.47 -23.18 -6.03
C ALA A 71 5.97 -23.15 -4.57
N ASP A 72 6.87 -23.48 -3.65
CA ASP A 72 6.66 -23.37 -2.21
C ASP A 72 7.04 -21.98 -1.69
N ALA A 73 7.76 -21.19 -2.50
CA ALA A 73 8.13 -19.82 -2.18
C ALA A 73 8.12 -18.89 -3.40
N LEU A 74 7.92 -17.59 -3.17
CA LEU A 74 7.97 -16.54 -4.17
C LEU A 74 8.94 -15.44 -3.75
N ILE A 75 9.91 -15.13 -4.61
CA ILE A 75 10.73 -13.93 -4.51
C ILE A 75 10.18 -12.89 -5.48
N THR A 76 9.63 -11.79 -4.95
CA THR A 76 9.28 -10.61 -5.75
C THR A 76 10.44 -9.62 -5.76
N VAL A 77 10.96 -9.33 -6.95
CA VAL A 77 12.03 -8.33 -7.17
C VAL A 77 11.41 -7.12 -7.85
N GLY A 78 11.21 -6.05 -7.08
CA GLY A 78 10.59 -4.80 -7.49
C GLY A 78 10.73 -3.79 -6.35
N ILE A 79 10.49 -2.50 -6.59
CA ILE A 79 10.59 -1.47 -5.53
C ILE A 79 9.42 -0.50 -5.60
N GLY A 80 8.99 0.01 -4.45
CA GLY A 80 7.86 0.93 -4.35
C GLY A 80 6.59 0.31 -4.91
N GLY A 81 5.92 1.00 -5.84
CA GLY A 81 4.67 0.50 -6.43
C GLY A 81 4.79 -0.81 -7.20
N SER A 82 6.02 -1.22 -7.57
CA SER A 82 6.29 -2.53 -8.17
C SER A 82 6.48 -3.67 -7.15
N SER A 83 6.31 -3.40 -5.85
CA SER A 83 6.44 -4.38 -4.77
C SER A 83 5.35 -4.24 -3.71
N LEU A 84 5.11 -3.03 -3.19
CA LEU A 84 4.27 -2.82 -2.01
C LEU A 84 2.80 -3.24 -2.19
N GLY A 85 2.24 -3.10 -3.39
CA GLY A 85 0.90 -3.62 -3.69
C GLY A 85 0.84 -5.15 -3.63
N ALA A 86 1.84 -5.82 -4.22
CA ALA A 86 1.97 -7.28 -4.15
C ALA A 86 2.19 -7.76 -2.71
N ALA A 87 3.04 -7.06 -1.94
CA ALA A 87 3.29 -7.35 -0.53
C ALA A 87 2.04 -7.18 0.33
N THR A 88 1.26 -6.13 0.08
CA THR A 88 -0.01 -5.91 0.78
C THR A 88 -0.98 -7.06 0.54
N ILE A 89 -1.12 -7.51 -0.72
CA ILE A 89 -2.01 -8.61 -1.05
C ILE A 89 -1.54 -9.93 -0.42
N ALA A 90 -0.26 -10.27 -0.61
CA ALA A 90 0.30 -11.53 -0.13
C ALA A 90 0.38 -11.63 1.40
N ASN A 91 0.65 -10.53 2.10
CA ASN A 91 0.76 -10.54 3.57
C ASN A 91 -0.60 -10.49 4.26
N ALA A 92 -1.62 -9.94 3.59
CA ALA A 92 -2.98 -9.86 4.13
C ALA A 92 -3.69 -11.21 4.13
N LEU A 93 -3.38 -12.08 3.16
CA LEU A 93 -4.08 -13.34 2.90
C LEU A 93 -3.21 -14.53 3.30
N GLU A 94 -3.81 -15.54 3.93
CA GLU A 94 -3.08 -16.74 4.38
C GLU A 94 -2.74 -17.64 3.18
N SER A 95 -1.47 -18.04 3.06
CA SER A 95 -0.99 -18.96 2.02
C SER A 95 0.06 -19.92 2.55
N ASP A 96 0.13 -21.12 1.97
CA ASP A 96 1.22 -22.08 2.19
C ASP A 96 2.51 -21.65 1.47
N THR A 97 2.42 -20.72 0.50
CA THR A 97 3.57 -20.19 -0.24
C THR A 97 4.27 -19.11 0.57
N GLU A 98 5.54 -19.32 0.87
CA GLU A 98 6.36 -18.30 1.53
C GLU A 98 6.68 -17.14 0.57
N THR A 99 6.44 -15.89 0.97
CA THR A 99 6.74 -14.72 0.13
C THR A 99 7.92 -13.91 0.68
N VAL A 100 8.78 -13.45 -0.23
CA VAL A 100 9.92 -12.58 0.06
C VAL A 100 9.93 -11.43 -0.93
N PHE A 101 9.96 -10.20 -0.42
CA PHE A 101 10.04 -8.99 -1.22
C PHE A 101 11.47 -8.42 -1.14
N LEU A 102 12.12 -8.29 -2.30
CA LEU A 102 13.46 -7.72 -2.45
C LEU A 102 13.36 -6.30 -3.02
N ASP A 103 12.76 -5.41 -2.22
CA ASP A 103 12.50 -4.00 -2.53
C ASP A 103 13.50 -3.02 -1.93
N ASN A 104 14.61 -3.55 -1.42
CA ASN A 104 15.79 -2.80 -1.01
C ASN A 104 17.05 -3.51 -1.51
N VAL A 105 18.17 -2.80 -1.59
CA VAL A 105 19.49 -3.31 -1.99
C VAL A 105 20.37 -3.64 -0.78
N ASP A 106 19.76 -3.92 0.37
CA ASP A 106 20.48 -4.33 1.56
C ASP A 106 21.05 -5.74 1.36
N PRO A 107 22.38 -5.90 1.28
CA PRO A 107 22.99 -7.19 1.01
C PRO A 107 22.72 -8.22 2.11
N GLU A 108 22.57 -7.79 3.37
CA GLU A 108 22.30 -8.74 4.47
C GLU A 108 20.91 -9.37 4.30
N TRP A 109 19.91 -8.55 3.98
CA TRP A 109 18.55 -9.01 3.68
C TRP A 109 18.51 -9.95 2.47
N VAL A 110 19.13 -9.55 1.36
CA VAL A 110 19.13 -10.35 0.12
C VAL A 110 19.83 -11.68 0.35
N SER A 111 21.04 -11.67 0.92
CA SER A 111 21.82 -12.89 1.17
C SER A 111 21.13 -13.83 2.15
N SER A 112 20.57 -13.33 3.26
CA SER A 112 19.93 -14.20 4.26
C SER A 112 18.73 -14.96 3.71
N HIS A 113 17.97 -14.34 2.80
CA HIS A 113 16.81 -14.98 2.18
C HIS A 113 17.22 -16.00 1.11
N LEU A 114 18.18 -15.66 0.25
CA LEU A 114 18.68 -16.59 -0.77
C LEU A 114 19.33 -17.84 -0.17
N GLU A 115 20.01 -17.72 0.98
CA GLU A 115 20.60 -18.87 1.69
C GLU A 115 19.57 -19.78 2.36
N ARG A 116 18.38 -19.25 2.69
CA ARG A 116 17.33 -19.97 3.43
C ARG A 116 16.33 -20.67 2.53
N LEU A 117 16.02 -20.09 1.37
CA LEU A 117 14.93 -20.56 0.51
C LEU A 117 15.32 -21.83 -0.29
N PRO A 118 14.37 -22.76 -0.52
CA PRO A 118 14.58 -23.89 -1.40
C PRO A 118 14.49 -23.44 -2.87
N LEU A 119 15.60 -22.99 -3.48
CA LEU A 119 15.59 -22.36 -4.81
C LEU A 119 14.97 -23.24 -5.91
N GLN A 120 15.08 -24.57 -5.82
CA GLN A 120 14.41 -25.50 -6.76
C GLN A 120 12.89 -25.37 -6.76
N LYS A 121 12.31 -24.86 -5.68
CA LYS A 121 10.88 -24.68 -5.40
C LYS A 121 10.50 -23.22 -5.21
N THR A 122 11.36 -22.30 -5.65
CA THR A 122 11.13 -20.86 -5.50
C THR A 122 10.85 -20.24 -6.86
N ALA A 123 9.73 -19.53 -6.98
CA ALA A 123 9.39 -18.68 -8.11
C ALA A 123 10.05 -17.30 -7.97
N ILE A 124 10.33 -16.66 -9.10
CA ILE A 124 10.87 -15.30 -9.20
C ILE A 124 9.84 -14.45 -9.95
N ASN A 125 9.35 -13.38 -9.34
CA ASN A 125 8.52 -12.36 -9.99
C ASN A 125 9.32 -11.06 -10.09
N VAL A 126 9.73 -10.67 -11.30
CA VAL A 126 10.51 -9.44 -11.52
C VAL A 126 9.61 -8.36 -12.09
N VAL A 127 9.50 -7.23 -11.38
CA VAL A 127 8.57 -6.15 -11.72
C VAL A 127 9.29 -4.82 -11.84
N SER A 128 9.24 -4.21 -13.03
CA SER A 128 9.73 -2.84 -13.24
C SER A 128 9.17 -2.25 -14.53
N ARG A 129 8.35 -1.19 -14.41
CA ARG A 129 7.75 -0.51 -15.58
C ARG A 129 8.78 -0.07 -16.62
N SER A 130 9.86 0.58 -16.19
CA SER A 130 10.90 1.13 -17.07
C SER A 130 11.88 0.08 -17.56
N GLY A 131 11.88 -1.12 -16.98
CA GLY A 131 12.93 -2.14 -17.17
C GLY A 131 14.36 -1.67 -16.87
N THR A 132 14.55 -0.53 -16.20
CA THR A 132 15.87 0.12 -15.96
C THR A 132 16.10 0.56 -14.51
N THR A 133 15.19 0.22 -13.60
CA THR A 133 15.31 0.51 -12.17
C THR A 133 16.52 -0.20 -11.59
N ALA A 134 17.49 0.55 -11.06
CA ALA A 134 18.82 0.04 -10.74
C ALA A 134 18.76 -1.02 -9.64
N GLU A 135 17.96 -0.76 -8.61
CA GLU A 135 17.71 -1.62 -7.46
C GLU A 135 17.12 -2.96 -7.91
N THR A 136 16.04 -2.93 -8.71
CA THR A 136 15.39 -4.13 -9.24
C THR A 136 16.34 -4.95 -10.10
N LEU A 137 17.07 -4.31 -11.02
CA LEU A 137 18.00 -5.02 -11.89
C LEU A 137 19.18 -5.60 -11.11
N ALA A 138 19.73 -4.88 -10.13
CA ALA A 138 20.82 -5.36 -9.30
C ALA A 138 20.39 -6.60 -8.49
N ASN A 139 19.26 -6.52 -7.78
CA ASN A 139 18.72 -7.65 -7.03
C ASN A 139 18.41 -8.83 -7.96
N PHE A 140 17.81 -8.59 -9.14
CA PHE A 140 17.50 -9.68 -10.06
C PHE A 140 18.76 -10.38 -10.57
N LEU A 141 19.85 -9.65 -10.85
CA LEU A 141 21.12 -10.27 -11.24
C LEU A 141 21.70 -11.16 -10.14
N VAL A 142 21.61 -10.74 -8.88
CA VAL A 142 22.06 -11.53 -7.72
C VAL A 142 21.19 -12.78 -7.51
N VAL A 143 19.86 -12.63 -7.58
CA VAL A 143 18.92 -13.77 -7.48
C VAL A 143 19.20 -14.77 -8.61
N ARG A 144 19.38 -14.28 -9.84
CA ARG A 144 19.70 -15.13 -10.99
C ARG A 144 20.99 -15.92 -10.78
N GLU A 145 22.06 -15.25 -10.33
CA GLU A 145 23.35 -15.91 -10.04
C GLU A 145 23.20 -16.99 -8.96
N ALA A 146 22.42 -16.73 -7.90
CA ALA A 146 22.16 -17.73 -6.86
C ALA A 146 21.43 -18.98 -7.38
N PHE A 147 20.49 -18.82 -8.31
CA PHE A 147 19.83 -19.96 -8.96
C PHE A 147 20.80 -20.73 -9.86
N GLU A 148 21.63 -20.04 -10.65
CA GLU A 148 22.65 -20.65 -11.50
C GLU A 148 23.67 -21.45 -10.67
N ASP A 149 24.16 -20.88 -9.57
CA ASP A 149 25.10 -21.54 -8.63
C ASP A 149 24.48 -22.76 -7.93
N ALA A 150 23.18 -22.74 -7.67
CA ALA A 150 22.42 -23.87 -7.15
C ALA A 150 22.08 -24.93 -8.22
N GLY A 151 22.45 -24.70 -9.48
CA GLY A 151 22.14 -25.59 -10.61
C GLY A 151 20.66 -25.61 -10.97
N VAL A 152 19.92 -24.55 -10.67
CA VAL A 152 18.51 -24.36 -11.02
C VAL A 152 18.44 -23.46 -12.25
N ASP A 153 17.67 -23.87 -13.25
CA ASP A 153 17.39 -23.00 -14.39
C ASP A 153 16.44 -21.88 -13.93
N TRP A 154 16.99 -20.68 -13.76
CA TRP A 154 16.20 -19.51 -13.35
C TRP A 154 15.12 -19.15 -14.38
N THR A 155 15.29 -19.50 -15.66
CA THR A 155 14.32 -19.17 -16.71
C THR A 155 13.00 -19.93 -16.53
N GLU A 156 13.07 -21.18 -16.07
CA GLU A 156 11.88 -21.99 -15.73
C GLU A 156 11.18 -21.51 -14.45
N ARG A 157 11.82 -20.60 -13.70
CA ARG A 157 11.33 -20.09 -12.42
C ARG A 157 10.94 -18.62 -12.44
N THR A 158 11.01 -17.93 -13.58
CA THR A 158 10.84 -16.46 -13.63
C THR A 158 9.61 -16.02 -14.40
N ILE A 159 8.82 -15.13 -13.81
CA ILE A 159 7.81 -14.28 -14.47
C ILE A 159 8.30 -12.83 -14.47
N VAL A 160 8.03 -12.10 -15.56
CA VAL A 160 8.40 -10.69 -15.71
C VAL A 160 7.18 -9.79 -15.94
N THR A 161 7.02 -8.74 -15.14
CA THR A 161 6.02 -7.69 -15.38
C THR A 161 6.72 -6.36 -15.70
N THR A 162 6.64 -5.91 -16.96
CA THR A 162 7.42 -4.77 -17.47
C THR A 162 6.69 -4.01 -18.58
N GLY A 163 7.16 -2.81 -18.93
CA GLY A 163 6.66 -2.05 -20.08
C GLY A 163 6.93 -2.72 -21.44
N GLU A 164 6.50 -2.08 -22.53
CA GLU A 164 6.61 -2.61 -23.91
C GLU A 164 8.04 -2.64 -24.47
N ALA A 165 8.96 -1.91 -23.87
CA ALA A 165 10.35 -1.82 -24.31
C ALA A 165 11.29 -1.69 -23.11
N GLY A 166 12.59 -1.90 -23.36
CA GLY A 166 13.66 -1.72 -22.39
C GLY A 166 14.38 -3.02 -22.03
N PRO A 167 15.46 -2.95 -21.24
CA PRO A 167 16.35 -4.09 -20.99
C PRO A 167 15.66 -5.32 -20.41
N LEU A 168 14.72 -5.13 -19.47
CA LEU A 168 13.97 -6.22 -18.86
C LEU A 168 13.03 -6.89 -19.87
N ARG A 169 12.39 -6.12 -20.76
CA ARG A 169 11.57 -6.66 -21.87
C ARG A 169 12.42 -7.43 -22.87
N ASP A 170 13.58 -6.89 -23.25
CA ASP A 170 14.52 -7.56 -24.15
C ASP A 170 15.06 -8.87 -23.55
N LEU A 171 15.30 -8.89 -22.24
CA LEU A 171 15.72 -10.08 -21.50
C LEU A 171 14.61 -11.14 -21.48
N ALA A 172 13.37 -10.76 -21.16
CA ALA A 172 12.23 -11.67 -21.18
C ALA A 172 12.05 -12.31 -22.57
N ASN A 173 12.11 -11.50 -23.62
CA ASN A 173 12.00 -11.98 -25.01
C ASN A 173 13.17 -12.88 -25.42
N ARG A 174 14.40 -12.60 -24.95
CA ARG A 174 15.59 -13.39 -25.30
C ARG A 174 15.56 -14.80 -24.69
N HIS A 175 15.00 -14.91 -23.49
CA HIS A 175 14.96 -16.15 -22.71
C HIS A 175 13.56 -16.79 -22.71
N ASP A 176 12.64 -16.31 -23.55
CA ASP A 176 11.26 -16.79 -23.66
C ASP A 176 10.52 -16.87 -22.31
N LEU A 177 10.77 -15.88 -21.43
CA LEU A 177 10.15 -15.84 -20.10
C LEU A 177 8.66 -15.46 -20.21
N PRO A 178 7.77 -16.08 -19.40
CA PRO A 178 6.44 -15.55 -19.17
C PRO A 178 6.50 -14.07 -18.81
N SER A 179 5.74 -13.24 -19.53
CA SER A 179 5.79 -11.82 -19.30
C SER A 179 4.43 -11.14 -19.46
N LEU A 180 4.14 -10.25 -18.52
CA LEU A 180 2.93 -9.43 -18.46
C LEU A 180 3.28 -7.97 -18.69
N LYS A 181 2.26 -7.17 -18.99
CA LYS A 181 2.40 -5.74 -19.23
C LYS A 181 2.05 -4.95 -17.97
N VAL A 182 2.89 -3.97 -17.63
CA VAL A 182 2.47 -2.90 -16.71
C VAL A 182 1.45 -2.03 -17.44
N PRO A 183 0.22 -1.83 -16.89
CA PRO A 183 -0.83 -1.10 -17.58
C PRO A 183 -0.41 0.31 -17.96
N ASP A 184 -0.78 0.73 -19.17
CA ASP A 184 -0.54 2.09 -19.65
C ASP A 184 -1.39 3.08 -18.85
N GLY A 185 -0.91 4.31 -18.70
CA GLY A 185 -1.66 5.33 -17.97
C GLY A 185 -1.68 5.13 -16.44
N VAL A 186 -1.29 3.98 -15.90
CA VAL A 186 -1.35 3.71 -14.45
C VAL A 186 0.01 3.98 -13.76
N PRO A 187 0.07 4.87 -12.76
CA PRO A 187 1.26 5.04 -11.93
C PRO A 187 1.51 3.81 -11.05
N GLY A 188 2.77 3.50 -10.76
CA GLY A 188 3.12 2.25 -10.05
C GLY A 188 2.42 2.08 -8.69
N ARG A 189 2.31 3.14 -7.89
CA ARG A 189 1.64 3.10 -6.58
C ARG A 189 0.12 2.85 -6.64
N PHE A 190 -0.47 2.94 -7.83
CA PHE A 190 -1.89 2.66 -8.13
C PHE A 190 -2.07 1.37 -8.95
N SER A 191 -1.09 0.47 -8.95
CA SER A 191 -1.07 -0.72 -9.83
C SER A 191 -1.29 -2.04 -9.10
N ALA A 192 -1.69 -2.01 -7.83
CA ALA A 192 -1.88 -3.20 -7.01
C ALA A 192 -2.92 -4.16 -7.62
N LEU A 193 -4.02 -3.62 -8.17
CA LEU A 193 -5.09 -4.37 -8.82
C LEU A 193 -4.80 -4.71 -10.30
N SER A 194 -3.54 -4.64 -10.71
CA SER A 194 -3.07 -5.06 -12.04
C SER A 194 -2.14 -6.27 -11.94
N ALA A 195 -1.62 -6.76 -13.07
CA ALA A 195 -0.56 -7.76 -13.12
C ALA A 195 0.64 -7.45 -12.19
N VAL A 196 0.91 -6.17 -11.89
CA VAL A 196 1.98 -5.77 -10.96
C VAL A 196 1.79 -6.34 -9.56
N GLY A 197 0.58 -6.24 -8.99
CA GLY A 197 0.29 -6.77 -7.66
C GLY A 197 -0.23 -8.22 -7.69
N MET A 198 -1.05 -8.55 -8.69
CA MET A 198 -1.83 -9.78 -8.71
C MET A 198 -1.06 -11.04 -9.12
N VAL A 199 0.15 -10.92 -9.70
CA VAL A 199 1.02 -12.09 -9.92
C VAL A 199 1.37 -12.77 -8.60
N ALA A 200 1.71 -11.99 -7.56
CA ALA A 200 2.01 -12.57 -6.26
C ALA A 200 0.79 -13.29 -5.67
N ALA A 201 -0.40 -12.69 -5.82
CA ALA A 201 -1.65 -13.31 -5.40
C ALA A 201 -1.90 -14.64 -6.10
N ALA A 202 -1.64 -14.70 -7.41
CA ALA A 202 -1.82 -15.90 -8.22
C ALA A 202 -0.87 -17.03 -7.82
N VAL A 203 0.42 -16.73 -7.59
CA VAL A 203 1.40 -17.73 -7.14
C VAL A 203 1.02 -18.27 -5.75
N CYS A 204 0.50 -17.41 -4.87
CA CYS A 204 0.05 -17.79 -3.53
C CYS A 204 -1.31 -18.52 -3.52
N GLY A 205 -1.95 -18.71 -4.68
CA GLY A 205 -3.19 -19.45 -4.82
C GLY A 205 -4.47 -18.69 -4.45
N HIS A 206 -4.44 -17.36 -4.38
CA HIS A 206 -5.59 -16.53 -4.04
C HIS A 206 -6.58 -16.34 -5.19
N ASP A 207 -7.84 -16.05 -4.84
CA ASP A 207 -8.91 -15.80 -5.81
C ASP A 207 -8.80 -14.39 -6.44
N LEU A 208 -8.25 -14.34 -7.65
CA LEU A 208 -8.07 -13.10 -8.40
C LEU A 208 -9.41 -12.44 -8.78
N GLU A 209 -10.43 -13.24 -9.09
CA GLU A 209 -11.75 -12.75 -9.42
C GLU A 209 -12.43 -12.11 -8.20
N ALA A 210 -12.27 -12.68 -7.02
CA ALA A 210 -12.78 -12.09 -5.78
C ALA A 210 -12.12 -10.73 -5.49
N LEU A 211 -10.79 -10.61 -5.64
CA LEU A 211 -10.06 -9.33 -5.55
C LEU A 211 -10.64 -8.28 -6.50
N LEU A 212 -10.80 -8.62 -7.78
CA LEU A 212 -11.35 -7.68 -8.77
C LEU A 212 -12.83 -7.38 -8.53
N ALA A 213 -13.61 -8.34 -8.06
CA ALA A 213 -15.03 -8.17 -7.76
C ALA A 213 -15.25 -7.22 -6.57
N GLY A 214 -14.43 -7.32 -5.52
CA GLY A 214 -14.46 -6.39 -4.40
C GLY A 214 -14.11 -4.96 -4.81
N ALA A 215 -13.06 -4.81 -5.61
CA ALA A 215 -12.69 -3.52 -6.17
C ALA A 215 -13.76 -2.94 -7.10
N ALA A 216 -14.40 -3.78 -7.92
CA ALA A 216 -15.49 -3.37 -8.81
C ALA A 216 -16.73 -2.95 -8.02
N ALA A 217 -17.04 -3.61 -6.91
CA ALA A 217 -18.14 -3.21 -6.04
C ALA A 217 -17.89 -1.85 -5.39
N GLU A 218 -16.66 -1.60 -4.90
CA GLU A 218 -16.30 -0.29 -4.36
C GLU A 218 -16.37 0.80 -5.44
N ARG A 219 -15.94 0.49 -6.68
CA ARG A 219 -16.09 1.38 -7.84
C ARG A 219 -17.53 1.79 -8.11
N GLU A 220 -18.49 0.88 -7.94
CA GLU A 220 -19.92 1.19 -8.13
C GLU A 220 -20.48 2.16 -7.09
N THR A 221 -19.78 2.36 -5.97
CA THR A 221 -20.16 3.34 -4.92
C THR A 221 -19.67 4.76 -5.22
N LEU A 222 -18.78 4.95 -6.21
CA LEU A 222 -18.31 6.27 -6.58
C LEU A 222 -19.49 7.16 -7.00
N SER A 223 -19.61 8.30 -6.34
CA SER A 223 -20.70 9.23 -6.56
C SER A 223 -20.26 10.65 -6.26
N GLY A 224 -20.95 11.64 -6.82
CA GLY A 224 -20.63 13.06 -6.64
C GLY A 224 -20.85 13.62 -5.23
N SER A 225 -21.08 12.78 -4.21
CA SER A 225 -21.24 13.21 -2.83
C SER A 225 -20.38 12.37 -1.88
N LEU A 226 -19.67 13.05 -0.97
CA LEU A 226 -18.94 12.41 0.12
C LEU A 226 -19.87 11.71 1.12
N PHE A 227 -21.17 12.02 1.11
CA PHE A 227 -22.14 11.37 2.00
C PHE A 227 -22.65 10.03 1.45
N ASP A 228 -22.45 9.79 0.16
CA ASP A 228 -22.92 8.59 -0.55
C ASP A 228 -21.78 7.69 -1.03
N CYS A 229 -20.52 8.13 -0.90
CA CYS A 229 -19.33 7.39 -1.31
C CYS A 229 -18.31 7.30 -0.14
N PRO A 230 -18.07 6.11 0.44
CA PRO A 230 -17.15 5.93 1.57
C PRO A 230 -15.71 6.38 1.27
N ALA A 231 -15.18 6.04 0.09
CA ALA A 231 -13.86 6.49 -0.35
C ALA A 231 -13.76 8.03 -0.37
N TYR A 232 -14.80 8.70 -0.87
CA TYR A 232 -14.83 10.16 -0.92
C TYR A 232 -15.04 10.79 0.46
N ALA A 233 -15.83 10.15 1.34
CA ALA A 233 -15.96 10.55 2.73
C ALA A 233 -14.59 10.58 3.43
N TYR A 234 -13.79 9.52 3.24
CA TYR A 234 -12.44 9.42 3.77
C TYR A 234 -11.53 10.51 3.18
N GLY A 235 -11.39 10.57 1.86
CA GLY A 235 -10.48 11.50 1.18
C GLY A 235 -10.79 12.98 1.45
N ALA A 236 -12.08 13.35 1.45
CA ALA A 236 -12.51 14.71 1.74
C ALA A 236 -12.29 15.08 3.21
N THR A 237 -12.57 14.17 4.15
CA THR A 237 -12.40 14.42 5.58
C THR A 237 -10.93 14.56 5.95
N THR A 238 -10.05 13.71 5.42
CA THR A 238 -8.60 13.77 5.68
C THR A 238 -7.98 15.02 5.10
N TYR A 239 -8.33 15.41 3.87
CA TYR A 239 -8.00 16.71 3.27
C TYR A 239 -8.44 17.87 4.17
N ALA A 240 -9.70 17.88 4.61
CA ALA A 240 -10.22 18.96 5.45
C ALA A 240 -9.52 19.06 6.81
N LEU A 241 -9.11 17.92 7.39
CA LEU A 241 -8.36 17.90 8.64
C LEU A 241 -6.92 18.43 8.43
N ASP A 242 -6.27 18.08 7.32
CA ASP A 242 -4.94 18.58 6.95
C ASP A 242 -4.91 20.10 6.85
N GLU A 243 -5.85 20.69 6.10
CA GLU A 243 -6.04 22.14 5.97
C GLU A 243 -6.31 22.85 7.31
N ARG A 244 -6.70 22.08 8.34
CA ARG A 244 -6.94 22.57 9.71
C ARG A 244 -5.79 22.28 10.67
N GLY A 245 -4.66 21.81 10.16
CA GLY A 245 -3.42 21.58 10.89
C GLY A 245 -3.21 20.13 11.35
N ALA A 246 -4.07 19.18 10.98
CA ALA A 246 -3.81 17.75 11.19
C ALA A 246 -2.91 17.20 10.07
N GLY A 247 -1.66 17.70 10.05
CA GLY A 247 -0.65 17.39 9.03
C GLY A 247 -0.18 15.94 8.95
N ILE A 248 -0.61 15.09 9.87
CA ILE A 248 -0.21 13.69 9.98
C ILE A 248 -1.45 12.79 9.98
N ASN A 249 -1.43 11.74 9.15
CA ASN A 249 -2.41 10.67 9.15
C ASN A 249 -1.78 9.37 9.65
N ALA A 250 -2.07 9.00 10.90
CA ALA A 250 -1.61 7.75 11.48
C ALA A 250 -2.57 6.62 11.10
N VAL A 251 -2.17 5.75 10.18
CA VAL A 251 -2.97 4.59 9.77
C VAL A 251 -2.62 3.41 10.68
N MET A 252 -3.63 2.89 11.37
CA MET A 252 -3.50 1.90 12.43
C MET A 252 -4.48 0.74 12.20
N PRO A 253 -4.10 -0.28 11.42
CA PRO A 253 -4.89 -1.49 11.28
C PRO A 253 -5.00 -2.24 12.61
N TYR A 254 -6.14 -2.87 12.86
CA TYR A 254 -6.41 -3.79 13.98
C TYR A 254 -6.48 -5.24 13.49
N ALA A 255 -5.60 -5.58 12.56
CA ALA A 255 -5.34 -6.93 12.11
C ALA A 255 -3.86 -7.00 11.69
N GLU A 256 -3.11 -7.95 12.25
CA GLU A 256 -1.66 -8.10 11.99
C GLU A 256 -1.40 -8.27 10.48
N SER A 257 -2.22 -9.06 9.79
CA SER A 257 -2.09 -9.30 8.35
C SER A 257 -2.26 -8.03 7.51
N LEU A 258 -2.95 -7.00 8.03
CA LEU A 258 -3.13 -5.72 7.35
C LEU A 258 -2.00 -4.72 7.65
N GLU A 259 -0.98 -5.04 8.43
CA GLU A 259 0.11 -4.10 8.75
C GLU A 259 0.77 -3.53 7.48
N THR A 260 1.02 -4.38 6.48
CA THR A 260 1.64 -3.96 5.20
C THR A 260 0.76 -2.99 4.42
N SER A 261 -0.56 -3.02 4.60
CA SER A 261 -1.47 -2.07 3.96
C SER A 261 -1.22 -0.62 4.41
N ALA A 262 -0.76 -0.41 5.65
CA ALA A 262 -0.39 0.92 6.14
C ALA A 262 0.88 1.46 5.45
N GLU A 263 1.84 0.59 5.11
CA GLU A 263 3.04 0.95 4.35
C GLU A 263 2.70 1.25 2.88
N TRP A 264 1.85 0.42 2.25
CA TRP A 264 1.33 0.72 0.91
C TRP A 264 0.55 2.04 0.87
N PHE A 265 -0.33 2.28 1.85
CA PHE A 265 -1.04 3.54 1.98
C PHE A 265 -0.06 4.71 2.15
N ALA A 266 1.02 4.53 2.91
CA ALA A 266 2.02 5.59 3.08
C ALA A 266 2.66 6.00 1.75
N GLN A 267 3.01 5.04 0.90
CA GLN A 267 3.48 5.35 -0.45
C GLN A 267 2.39 6.04 -1.28
N LEU A 268 1.18 5.48 -1.30
CA LEU A 268 0.05 5.99 -2.06
C LEU A 268 -0.21 7.47 -1.73
N TRP A 269 -0.30 7.78 -0.44
CA TRP A 269 -0.66 9.10 0.07
C TRP A 269 0.49 10.11 -0.07
N ALA A 270 1.70 9.76 0.38
CA ALA A 270 2.83 10.68 0.41
C ALA A 270 3.30 11.08 -1.00
N GLU A 271 3.52 10.12 -1.90
CA GLU A 271 4.00 10.44 -3.24
C GLU A 271 2.96 11.19 -4.09
N SER A 272 1.67 10.92 -3.85
CA SER A 272 0.59 11.54 -4.61
C SER A 272 0.32 12.97 -4.16
N LEU A 273 0.27 13.20 -2.85
CA LEU A 273 -0.22 14.46 -2.27
C LEU A 273 0.90 15.41 -1.82
N GLY A 274 2.10 14.89 -1.55
CA GLY A 274 3.27 15.66 -1.12
C GLY A 274 3.88 16.50 -2.24
N LYS A 275 3.20 17.59 -2.63
CA LYS A 275 3.56 18.46 -3.76
C LYS A 275 3.33 19.92 -3.41
N ASP A 276 4.13 20.81 -3.98
CA ASP A 276 3.89 22.26 -3.92
C ASP A 276 3.69 22.82 -2.49
N ASP A 277 4.48 22.30 -1.53
CA ASP A 277 4.39 22.58 -0.09
C ASP A 277 3.06 22.17 0.59
N LEU A 278 2.27 21.33 -0.08
CA LEU A 278 1.05 20.69 0.41
C LEU A 278 1.26 19.20 0.68
N GLY A 279 0.28 18.60 1.35
CA GLY A 279 0.20 17.16 1.58
C GLY A 279 0.25 16.81 3.07
N GLN A 280 -0.18 15.59 3.36
CA GLN A 280 -0.31 15.07 4.70
C GLN A 280 0.67 13.92 4.90
N THR A 281 1.42 13.93 5.99
CA THR A 281 2.41 12.88 6.29
C THR A 281 1.71 11.60 6.76
N PRO A 282 1.77 10.50 6.01
CA PRO A 282 1.28 9.22 6.50
C PRO A 282 2.26 8.63 7.52
N VAL A 283 1.74 8.09 8.61
CA VAL A 283 2.51 7.38 9.64
C VAL A 283 1.90 6.01 9.83
N ARG A 284 2.71 4.96 9.77
CA ARG A 284 2.28 3.60 10.06
C ARG A 284 2.15 3.37 11.57
N ALA A 285 1.15 2.61 11.96
CA ALA A 285 0.98 2.06 13.30
C ALA A 285 0.24 0.72 13.21
N LEU A 286 0.24 -0.06 14.29
CA LEU A 286 -0.49 -1.32 14.39
C LEU A 286 -1.23 -1.44 15.73
N GLY A 287 -2.52 -1.76 15.69
CA GLY A 287 -3.31 -2.10 16.86
C GLY A 287 -3.18 -3.58 17.24
N VAL A 288 -2.98 -3.94 18.50
CA VAL A 288 -2.88 -3.10 19.71
C VAL A 288 -1.43 -2.70 20.05
N THR A 289 -0.45 -3.22 19.32
CA THR A 289 0.99 -3.06 19.59
C THR A 289 1.41 -1.60 19.84
N ASP A 290 0.98 -0.67 18.99
CA ASP A 290 1.32 0.75 19.08
C ASP A 290 0.46 1.55 20.07
N GLN A 291 -0.50 0.90 20.74
CA GLN A 291 -1.02 1.44 22.00
C GLN A 291 0.09 1.58 23.05
N HIS A 292 1.09 0.70 22.98
CA HIS A 292 2.24 0.68 23.87
C HIS A 292 3.45 1.48 23.36
N SER A 293 3.30 2.21 22.25
CA SER A 293 4.38 3.04 21.69
C SER A 293 3.88 4.45 21.32
N GLN A 294 2.94 4.56 20.39
CA GLN A 294 2.52 5.82 19.78
C GLN A 294 1.30 6.45 20.44
N LEU A 295 0.42 5.66 21.07
CA LEU A 295 -0.86 6.19 21.59
C LEU A 295 -0.68 7.31 22.62
N GLN A 296 0.37 7.28 23.43
CA GLN A 296 0.73 8.39 24.32
C GLN A 296 0.91 9.71 23.54
N LEU A 297 1.61 9.66 22.40
CA LEU A 297 1.80 10.80 21.51
C LEU A 297 0.50 11.19 20.81
N TYR A 298 -0.25 10.21 20.27
CA TYR A 298 -1.51 10.48 19.54
C TYR A 298 -2.55 11.14 20.43
N ARG A 299 -2.62 10.71 21.70
CA ARG A 299 -3.61 11.21 22.66
C ARG A 299 -3.20 12.52 23.33
N ALA A 300 -1.93 12.67 23.73
CA ALA A 300 -1.49 13.77 24.59
C ALA A 300 -0.44 14.70 23.96
N GLY A 301 0.07 14.38 22.77
CA GLY A 301 1.03 15.20 22.04
C GLY A 301 0.42 16.41 21.32
N PRO A 302 1.14 16.99 20.35
CA PRO A 302 0.63 18.07 19.50
C PRO A 302 -0.69 17.70 18.81
N ARG A 303 -1.52 18.71 18.49
CA ARG A 303 -2.82 18.54 17.81
C ARG A 303 -2.65 18.60 16.29
N ASP A 304 -1.76 17.76 15.78
CA ASP A 304 -1.28 17.73 14.40
C ASP A 304 -1.58 16.40 13.68
N LYS A 305 -2.41 15.54 14.29
CA LYS A 305 -2.68 14.18 13.82
C LYS A 305 -4.18 13.92 13.69
N LEU A 306 -4.55 13.17 12.66
CA LEU A 306 -5.72 12.29 12.65
C LEU A 306 -5.25 10.83 12.75
N VAL A 307 -6.05 9.98 13.39
CA VAL A 307 -5.81 8.53 13.44
C VAL A 307 -6.86 7.81 12.59
N THR A 308 -6.41 7.07 11.59
CA THR A 308 -7.26 6.22 10.75
C THR A 308 -7.16 4.79 11.25
N PHE A 309 -8.24 4.24 11.77
CA PHE A 309 -8.33 2.83 12.13
C PHE A 309 -8.78 2.01 10.92
N VAL A 310 -8.17 0.85 10.71
CA VAL A 310 -8.67 -0.15 9.75
C VAL A 310 -9.05 -1.40 10.54
N THR A 311 -10.34 -1.71 10.59
CA THR A 311 -10.91 -2.78 11.43
C THR A 311 -11.65 -3.82 10.60
N THR A 312 -11.91 -4.97 11.20
CA THR A 312 -12.65 -6.09 10.60
C THR A 312 -13.78 -6.52 11.54
N GLN A 313 -14.98 -6.79 11.02
CA GLN A 313 -16.10 -7.25 11.85
C GLN A 313 -16.00 -8.73 12.21
N GLU A 314 -15.47 -9.55 11.30
CA GLU A 314 -15.31 -10.99 11.44
C GLU A 314 -13.84 -11.39 11.33
N GLY A 315 -13.45 -12.41 12.09
CA GLY A 315 -12.10 -12.95 12.08
C GLY A 315 -12.00 -14.29 12.80
N THR A 316 -10.86 -14.95 12.67
CA THR A 316 -10.58 -16.17 13.43
C THR A 316 -10.40 -15.81 14.90
N ASP A 317 -11.07 -16.55 15.78
CA ASP A 317 -11.04 -16.29 17.22
C ASP A 317 -10.49 -17.48 18.02
N ARG A 318 -9.92 -17.18 19.18
CA ARG A 318 -9.31 -18.15 20.10
C ARG A 318 -9.67 -17.80 21.53
N SER A 319 -10.28 -18.76 22.23
CA SER A 319 -10.55 -18.62 23.66
C SER A 319 -9.27 -18.48 24.48
N ILE A 320 -9.28 -17.55 25.42
CA ILE A 320 -8.19 -17.39 26.39
C ILE A 320 -8.33 -18.52 27.42
N PRO A 321 -7.28 -19.33 27.64
CA PRO A 321 -7.36 -20.41 28.63
C PRO A 321 -7.60 -19.88 30.04
N ALA A 322 -8.41 -20.59 30.81
CA ALA A 322 -8.59 -20.30 32.23
C ALA A 322 -7.25 -20.31 32.98
N THR A 323 -7.12 -19.40 33.93
CA THR A 323 -5.92 -19.20 34.75
C THR A 323 -6.26 -19.34 36.23
N ASP A 324 -5.29 -19.82 37.01
CA ASP A 324 -5.34 -19.89 38.47
C ASP A 324 -4.86 -18.60 39.15
N VAL A 325 -4.46 -17.59 38.37
CA VAL A 325 -4.05 -16.27 38.85
C VAL A 325 -5.29 -15.37 39.01
N GLU A 326 -5.64 -15.06 40.26
CA GLU A 326 -6.87 -14.31 40.61
C GLU A 326 -6.96 -12.94 39.90
N ASP A 327 -5.84 -12.22 39.77
CA ASP A 327 -5.78 -10.91 39.10
C ASP A 327 -6.09 -10.98 37.59
N LEU A 328 -6.00 -12.18 36.99
CA LEU A 328 -6.26 -12.43 35.56
C LEU A 328 -7.63 -13.06 35.30
N ALA A 329 -8.47 -13.21 36.33
CA ALA A 329 -9.75 -13.90 36.22
C ALA A 329 -10.69 -13.26 35.19
N TYR A 330 -10.58 -11.95 34.92
CA TYR A 330 -11.38 -11.25 33.91
C TYR A 330 -11.09 -11.72 32.47
N LEU A 331 -9.93 -12.36 32.23
CA LEU A 331 -9.55 -12.92 30.93
C LEU A 331 -10.09 -14.34 30.73
N GLY A 332 -10.39 -15.08 31.81
CA GLY A 332 -10.62 -16.53 31.78
C GLY A 332 -11.90 -16.98 31.06
N ASP A 333 -12.82 -16.06 30.80
CA ASP A 333 -14.08 -16.29 30.05
C ASP A 333 -14.11 -15.57 28.69
N ALA A 334 -13.02 -14.89 28.32
CA ALA A 334 -12.93 -14.07 27.11
C ALA A 334 -12.16 -14.77 25.98
N THR A 335 -12.23 -14.21 24.79
CA THR A 335 -11.43 -14.60 23.64
C THR A 335 -10.37 -13.55 23.28
N LEU A 336 -9.39 -13.92 22.46
CA LEU A 336 -8.40 -12.96 21.94
C LEU A 336 -9.06 -11.92 21.03
N GLY A 337 -10.09 -12.30 20.26
CA GLY A 337 -10.88 -11.37 19.46
C GLY A 337 -11.65 -10.38 20.32
N GLU A 338 -12.29 -10.84 21.40
CA GLU A 338 -12.99 -9.94 22.35
C GLU A 338 -12.04 -8.96 23.03
N LEU A 339 -10.81 -9.39 23.36
CA LEU A 339 -9.78 -8.49 23.90
C LEU A 339 -9.34 -7.45 22.85
N LEU A 340 -9.07 -7.88 21.62
CA LEU A 340 -8.68 -7.00 20.51
C LEU A 340 -9.74 -5.92 20.25
N GLU A 341 -11.02 -6.32 20.17
CA GLU A 341 -12.14 -5.40 19.98
C GLU A 341 -12.29 -4.43 21.15
N ALA A 342 -12.19 -4.91 22.39
CA ALA A 342 -12.25 -4.04 23.57
C ALA A 342 -11.11 -3.01 23.59
N GLU A 343 -9.90 -3.40 23.18
CA GLU A 343 -8.76 -2.50 23.05
C GLU A 343 -8.92 -1.48 21.90
N PHE A 344 -9.53 -1.89 20.79
CA PHE A 344 -9.93 -1.00 19.69
C PHE A 344 -10.93 0.06 20.18
N GLU A 345 -12.08 -0.37 20.70
CA GLU A 345 -13.15 0.53 21.18
C GLU A 345 -12.62 1.49 22.25
N ALA A 346 -11.82 0.98 23.19
CA ALA A 346 -11.21 1.81 24.23
C ALA A 346 -10.27 2.85 23.64
N THR A 347 -9.46 2.49 22.64
CA THR A 347 -8.52 3.40 22.00
C THR A 347 -9.24 4.48 21.22
N GLU A 348 -10.21 4.10 20.37
CA GLU A 348 -11.03 5.02 19.59
C GLU A 348 -11.73 6.04 20.50
N ALA A 349 -12.42 5.55 21.54
CA ALA A 349 -13.10 6.38 22.52
C ALA A 349 -12.13 7.26 23.31
N SER A 350 -10.92 6.78 23.62
CA SER A 350 -9.92 7.55 24.36
C SER A 350 -9.39 8.75 23.58
N LEU A 351 -9.26 8.62 22.25
CA LEU A 351 -8.86 9.70 21.35
C LEU A 351 -9.99 10.73 21.23
N ALA A 352 -11.23 10.27 21.01
CA ALA A 352 -12.40 11.12 20.97
C ALA A 352 -12.58 11.91 22.29
N ALA A 353 -12.42 11.26 23.44
CA ALA A 353 -12.48 11.90 24.77
C ALA A 353 -11.36 12.93 25.00
N ALA A 354 -10.21 12.79 24.32
CA ALA A 354 -9.13 13.78 24.32
C ALA A 354 -9.32 14.89 23.25
N GLY A 355 -10.40 14.80 22.48
CA GLY A 355 -10.69 15.68 21.36
C GLY A 355 -9.69 15.54 20.21
N ARG A 356 -9.22 14.31 19.94
CA ARG A 356 -8.32 13.96 18.83
C ARG A 356 -9.14 13.37 17.68
N PRO A 357 -9.00 13.89 16.45
CA PRO A 357 -9.78 13.38 15.34
C PRO A 357 -9.34 11.96 15.01
N ASN A 358 -10.31 11.08 14.79
CA ASN A 358 -10.09 9.76 14.25
C ASN A 358 -11.20 9.39 13.27
N VAL A 359 -10.88 8.48 12.36
CA VAL A 359 -11.76 7.92 11.33
C VAL A 359 -11.61 6.41 11.40
N ARG A 360 -12.72 5.68 11.23
CA ARG A 360 -12.72 4.22 11.15
C ARG A 360 -13.06 3.79 9.73
N VAL A 361 -12.24 2.90 9.19
CA VAL A 361 -12.45 2.19 7.93
C VAL A 361 -12.69 0.73 8.31
N GLU A 362 -13.87 0.21 7.99
CA GLU A 362 -14.32 -1.09 8.46
C GLU A 362 -14.55 -2.03 7.28
N LEU A 363 -13.93 -3.21 7.36
CA LEU A 363 -14.09 -4.35 6.47
C LEU A 363 -14.99 -5.40 7.13
N GLU A 364 -15.67 -6.22 6.34
CA GLU A 364 -16.41 -7.35 6.92
C GLU A 364 -15.43 -8.38 7.50
N ARG A 365 -14.37 -8.73 6.77
CA ARG A 365 -13.30 -9.67 7.15
C ARG A 365 -12.05 -9.40 6.32
N VAL A 366 -10.96 -10.12 6.59
CA VAL A 366 -9.79 -10.12 5.70
C VAL A 366 -9.90 -11.29 4.72
N ASP A 367 -10.40 -11.00 3.53
CA ASP A 367 -10.43 -11.92 2.39
C ASP A 367 -10.13 -11.17 1.09
N GLU A 368 -10.05 -11.90 -0.02
CA GLU A 368 -9.79 -11.35 -1.35
C GLU A 368 -10.76 -10.22 -1.73
N TYR A 369 -12.04 -10.39 -1.45
CA TYR A 369 -13.08 -9.43 -1.84
C TYR A 369 -12.93 -8.12 -1.04
N GLU A 370 -12.87 -8.19 0.28
CA GLU A 370 -12.73 -7.01 1.13
C GLU A 370 -11.41 -6.29 0.89
N LEU A 371 -10.32 -7.03 0.63
CA LEU A 371 -9.02 -6.45 0.33
C LEU A 371 -9.01 -5.71 -1.02
N GLY A 372 -9.66 -6.28 -2.04
CA GLY A 372 -9.86 -5.62 -3.33
C GLY A 372 -10.63 -4.30 -3.18
N GLY A 373 -11.70 -4.31 -2.37
CA GLY A 373 -12.47 -3.12 -2.02
C GLY A 373 -11.64 -2.07 -1.26
N LEU A 374 -10.83 -2.48 -0.28
CA LEU A 374 -9.94 -1.58 0.47
C LEU A 374 -8.91 -0.90 -0.44
N LEU A 375 -8.22 -1.67 -1.29
CA LEU A 375 -7.21 -1.13 -2.21
C LEU A 375 -7.84 -0.09 -3.15
N TYR A 376 -8.95 -0.45 -3.79
CA TYR A 376 -9.66 0.47 -4.68
C TYR A 376 -10.15 1.73 -3.94
N GLY A 377 -10.77 1.55 -2.77
CA GLY A 377 -11.32 2.64 -1.97
C GLY A 377 -10.25 3.65 -1.56
N MET A 378 -9.07 3.18 -1.16
CA MET A 378 -7.94 4.04 -0.80
C MET A 378 -7.34 4.75 -2.02
N GLU A 379 -7.23 4.09 -3.17
CA GLU A 379 -6.82 4.71 -4.43
C GLU A 379 -7.80 5.83 -4.84
N ALA A 380 -9.10 5.55 -4.84
CA ALA A 380 -10.15 6.54 -5.15
C ALA A 380 -10.15 7.72 -4.18
N ALA A 381 -9.95 7.46 -2.88
CA ALA A 381 -9.85 8.51 -1.88
C ALA A 381 -8.61 9.39 -2.08
N CYS A 382 -7.47 8.80 -2.45
CA CYS A 382 -6.24 9.54 -2.76
C CYS A 382 -6.41 10.41 -4.02
N VAL A 383 -7.08 9.88 -5.06
CA VAL A 383 -7.40 10.66 -6.27
C VAL A 383 -8.28 11.85 -5.93
N LEU A 384 -9.34 11.64 -5.16
CA LEU A 384 -10.20 12.74 -4.71
C LEU A 384 -9.41 13.77 -3.88
N ALA A 385 -8.62 13.33 -2.91
CA ALA A 385 -7.83 14.24 -2.09
C ALA A 385 -6.91 15.10 -2.97
N GLY A 386 -6.22 14.50 -3.94
CA GLY A 386 -5.38 15.23 -4.89
C GLY A 386 -6.13 16.28 -5.70
N GLU A 387 -7.36 15.96 -6.14
CA GLU A 387 -8.27 16.91 -6.80
C GLU A 387 -8.69 18.08 -5.89
N LEU A 388 -8.85 17.84 -4.59
CA LEU A 388 -9.18 18.86 -3.60
C LEU A 388 -7.97 19.73 -3.23
N TYR A 389 -6.77 19.14 -3.13
CA TYR A 389 -5.52 19.89 -2.98
C TYR A 389 -5.18 20.71 -4.24
N GLY A 390 -5.65 20.28 -5.42
CA GLY A 390 -5.31 20.90 -6.69
C GLY A 390 -3.87 20.61 -7.14
N VAL A 391 -3.34 19.43 -6.77
CA VAL A 391 -1.98 18.98 -7.11
C VAL A 391 -1.98 17.95 -8.23
N ASN A 392 -0.84 17.74 -8.90
CA ASN A 392 -0.68 16.61 -9.80
C ASN A 392 -0.45 15.32 -9.01
N THR A 393 -1.53 14.59 -8.77
CA THR A 393 -1.61 13.33 -7.99
C THR A 393 -0.72 12.21 -8.54
N PHE A 394 -0.45 12.19 -9.85
CA PHE A 394 0.01 10.97 -10.53
C PHE A 394 1.50 10.97 -10.87
N GLU A 395 2.13 12.15 -10.88
CA GLU A 395 3.56 12.29 -11.15
C GLU A 395 4.40 12.25 -9.87
N GLN A 396 5.73 12.15 -9.99
CA GLN A 396 6.67 12.24 -8.85
C GLN A 396 8.00 12.90 -9.26
N PRO A 397 8.01 14.16 -9.71
CA PRO A 397 9.22 14.77 -10.27
C PRO A 397 10.37 14.88 -9.27
N ALA A 398 10.08 15.07 -7.97
CA ALA A 398 11.10 15.31 -6.95
C ALA A 398 12.05 14.12 -6.71
N VAL A 399 11.60 12.88 -6.94
CA VAL A 399 12.45 11.69 -6.69
C VAL A 399 13.54 11.51 -7.75
N GLU A 400 13.41 12.15 -8.91
CA GLU A 400 14.41 12.06 -9.99
C GLU A 400 15.76 12.66 -9.60
N TRP A 401 15.77 13.66 -8.71
CA TRP A 401 17.01 14.25 -8.19
C TRP A 401 17.91 13.18 -7.56
N ALA A 402 17.35 12.36 -6.66
CA ALA A 402 18.10 11.32 -5.97
C ALA A 402 18.52 10.19 -6.92
N LYS A 403 17.68 9.85 -7.90
CA LYS A 403 18.01 8.85 -8.94
C LYS A 403 19.19 9.31 -9.81
N ASN A 404 19.18 10.57 -10.24
CA ASN A 404 20.27 11.16 -11.02
C ASN A 404 21.58 11.20 -10.21
N ALA A 405 21.52 11.64 -8.95
CA ALA A 405 22.68 11.65 -8.06
C ALA A 405 23.28 10.25 -7.91
N THR A 406 22.46 9.25 -7.58
CA THR A 406 22.90 7.85 -7.44
C THR A 406 23.52 7.30 -8.73
N ARG A 407 22.88 7.54 -9.88
CA ARG A 407 23.41 7.13 -11.19
C ARG A 407 24.78 7.76 -11.47
N GLY A 408 24.95 9.05 -11.17
CA GLY A 408 26.24 9.73 -11.33
C GLY A 408 27.33 9.18 -10.41
N LEU A 409 26.99 8.91 -9.14
CA LEU A 409 27.92 8.30 -8.17
C LEU A 409 28.39 6.90 -8.59
N LEU A 410 27.54 6.15 -9.29
CA LEU A 410 27.86 4.83 -9.84
C LEU A 410 28.58 4.89 -11.20
N GLY A 411 28.92 6.09 -11.69
CA GLY A 411 29.62 6.29 -12.97
C GLY A 411 28.73 6.13 -14.20
N GLY A 412 27.40 6.21 -14.04
CA GLY A 412 26.42 6.10 -15.13
C GLY A 412 26.27 7.34 -16.01
N GLY A 413 27.04 8.41 -15.74
CA GLY A 413 27.01 9.66 -16.50
C GLY A 413 27.45 10.87 -15.65
N GLU A 414 27.52 12.04 -16.27
CA GLU A 414 27.72 13.31 -15.58
C GLU A 414 26.36 13.90 -15.21
N PHE A 415 26.13 14.11 -13.91
CA PHE A 415 24.89 14.66 -13.34
C PHE A 415 25.26 15.76 -12.34
N GLU A 416 24.65 16.94 -12.44
CA GLU A 416 24.89 18.04 -11.49
C GLU A 416 24.52 17.63 -10.06
N GLU A 417 23.48 16.79 -9.91
CA GLU A 417 23.03 16.27 -8.62
C GLU A 417 24.09 15.38 -7.94
N ALA A 418 24.93 14.69 -8.72
CA ALA A 418 26.01 13.87 -8.17
C ALA A 418 27.16 14.73 -7.63
N GLU A 419 27.46 15.87 -8.25
CA GLU A 419 28.44 16.84 -7.75
C GLU A 419 27.98 17.43 -6.40
N ALA A 420 26.70 17.77 -6.28
CA ALA A 420 26.11 18.30 -5.05
C ALA A 420 26.26 17.34 -3.84
N VAL A 421 26.37 16.03 -4.07
CA VAL A 421 26.62 15.06 -3.00
C VAL A 421 28.00 15.26 -2.35
N ALA A 422 29.01 15.64 -3.14
CA ALA A 422 30.35 15.92 -2.64
C ALA A 422 30.41 17.25 -1.87
N ASP A 423 29.60 18.23 -2.28
CA ASP A 423 29.57 19.58 -1.71
C ASP A 423 28.66 19.71 -0.48
N LYS A 424 28.01 18.63 -0.05
CA LYS A 424 27.10 18.65 1.10
C LYS A 424 27.82 19.11 2.37
N THR A 425 27.19 20.00 3.12
CA THR A 425 27.73 20.46 4.40
C THR A 425 27.66 19.34 5.42
N GLU A 426 28.78 19.04 6.07
CA GLU A 426 28.85 17.96 7.05
C GLU A 426 29.35 18.47 8.40
N LEU A 427 28.56 18.20 9.45
CA LEU A 427 28.96 18.37 10.85
C LEU A 427 29.00 16.98 11.50
N ARG A 428 30.18 16.39 11.58
CA ARG A 428 30.36 15.07 12.20
C ARG A 428 30.50 15.21 13.71
N ILE A 429 29.64 14.50 14.46
CA ILE A 429 29.75 14.34 15.91
C ILE A 429 30.44 13.00 16.16
N GLU A 430 31.74 13.04 16.44
CA GLU A 430 32.51 11.83 16.76
C GLU A 430 32.28 11.42 18.21
N ARG A 431 32.36 10.11 18.47
CA ARG A 431 32.09 9.50 19.78
C ARG A 431 33.20 9.75 20.80
#